data_AF-A0A4Q0AKC9-F1
#
_entry.id   AF-A0A4Q0AKC9-F1
#
_cell.length_a   1.000
_cell.length_b   1.000
_cell.length_c   1.000
_cell.angle_alpha   90.00
_cell.angle_beta   90.00
_cell.angle_gamma   90.00
#
_symmetry.space_group_name_H-M   'P 1'
#
loop_
_entity.id
_entity.type
_entity.pdbx_description
1 polymer ?
#
loop_
_entity_poly.entity_id
_entity_poly.type
_entity_poly.pdbx_seq_one_letter_code
_entity_poly.pdbx_strand_id
1 'polypeptide(L)'
;MSDIAAPAAPSVDIASAVDDILKTIEREREREIIARRYGLHDRKETLEQIGELLGITRERVRQLEKAILIRLKIAADNGLPHVSKLEKHFVRHLHEMGRAARVNDLALRLENAAGEREKARVAFIAELAPNLDVIDETDHYHHAVVMKEYHSAEQASGHIDRIVKTIEQHGQPISTEELHGKLDHEHPDHVSALASLSKRLAQRNGLWGLIKWPSVNPKNIRDKIYIILHEKNQPMHFSEIAAAIKKSDFKRRDVTTQAIHNELIKDARFVLIGRGIYALKEWGYKKGTVSDIIADVLKKEGGPLHRDEIVKRVLKHRQVKETTILLNLQGKPQFKRVSKATYGLAEPASTE
;
A
#
# COMPACT_ATOMS: atom_id res chain seq x y z
N MET A 1 -27.50 3.32 -7.62
CA MET A 1 -26.76 4.51 -8.03
C MET A 1 -25.29 4.13 -8.01
N SER A 2 -24.82 3.21 -8.85
CA SER A 2 -24.49 3.35 -10.28
C SER A 2 -23.62 4.58 -10.53
N ASP A 3 -22.37 4.51 -10.06
CA ASP A 3 -21.35 5.48 -10.41
C ASP A 3 -20.86 5.24 -11.84
N ILE A 4 -20.84 6.36 -12.54
CA ILE A 4 -20.76 6.52 -13.97
C ILE A 4 -19.34 6.21 -14.43
N ALA A 5 -19.18 5.14 -15.20
CA ALA A 5 -17.99 4.91 -15.99
C ALA A 5 -17.84 6.09 -16.97
N ALA A 6 -16.81 6.90 -16.79
CA ALA A 6 -16.44 7.96 -17.72
C ALA A 6 -16.25 7.35 -19.13
N PRO A 7 -16.68 8.07 -20.19
CA PRO A 7 -16.60 7.54 -21.56
C PRO A 7 -15.13 7.31 -21.95
N ALA A 8 -14.81 6.09 -22.38
CA ALA A 8 -13.49 5.74 -22.89
C ALA A 8 -13.18 6.59 -24.13
N ALA A 9 -12.15 7.43 -24.04
CA ALA A 9 -11.58 8.13 -25.18
C ALA A 9 -11.16 7.10 -26.26
N PRO A 10 -11.15 7.46 -27.56
CA PRO A 10 -10.79 6.54 -28.63
C PRO A 10 -9.42 5.92 -28.34
N SER A 11 -9.39 4.61 -28.16
CA SER A 11 -8.17 3.84 -27.88
C SER A 11 -7.19 4.06 -29.03
N VAL A 12 -6.06 4.70 -28.74
CA VAL A 12 -4.96 4.75 -29.71
C VAL A 12 -4.42 3.34 -29.84
N ASP A 13 -4.39 2.80 -31.05
CA ASP A 13 -3.81 1.48 -31.30
C ASP A 13 -2.29 1.55 -31.19
N ILE A 14 -1.77 1.31 -29.99
CA ILE A 14 -0.34 1.30 -29.70
C ILE A 14 0.32 0.11 -30.42
N ALA A 15 -0.38 -1.01 -30.60
CA ALA A 15 0.14 -2.19 -31.30
C ALA A 15 0.48 -1.86 -32.75
N SER A 16 -0.48 -1.31 -33.51
CA SER A 16 -0.25 -0.93 -34.90
C SER A 16 0.85 0.13 -35.02
N ALA A 17 0.88 1.10 -34.10
CA ALA A 17 1.92 2.13 -34.12
C ALA A 17 3.33 1.55 -33.88
N VAL A 18 3.46 0.59 -32.97
CA VAL A 18 4.73 -0.11 -32.74
C VAL A 18 5.16 -0.90 -33.98
N ASP A 19 4.23 -1.62 -34.62
CA ASP A 19 4.51 -2.36 -35.84
C ASP A 19 4.98 -1.44 -36.98
N ASP A 20 4.35 -0.26 -37.12
CA ASP A 20 4.73 0.73 -38.13
C ASP A 20 6.12 1.33 -37.85
N ILE A 21 6.46 1.58 -36.56
CA ILE A 21 7.82 1.99 -36.17
C ILE A 21 8.83 0.90 -36.51
N LEU A 22 8.53 -0.36 -36.22
CA LEU A 22 9.41 -1.49 -36.53
C LEU A 22 9.65 -1.66 -38.04
N LYS A 23 8.65 -1.37 -38.88
CA LYS A 23 8.79 -1.39 -40.34
C LYS A 23 9.75 -0.33 -40.87
N THR A 24 9.98 0.77 -40.14
CA THR A 24 10.99 1.78 -40.54
C THR A 24 12.43 1.27 -40.42
N ILE A 25 12.66 0.19 -39.66
CA ILE A 25 13.96 -0.46 -39.58
C ILE A 25 14.15 -1.29 -40.86
N GLU A 26 15.04 -0.84 -41.74
CA GLU A 26 15.31 -1.45 -43.04
C GLU A 26 15.80 -2.90 -42.95
N ARG A 27 16.62 -3.19 -41.93
CA ARG A 27 17.25 -4.51 -41.75
C ARG A 27 16.38 -5.39 -40.86
N GLU A 28 15.93 -6.51 -41.42
CA GLU A 28 15.09 -7.49 -40.71
C GLU A 28 15.75 -8.01 -39.43
N ARG A 29 17.05 -8.32 -39.46
CA ARG A 29 17.81 -8.73 -38.27
C ARG A 29 17.79 -7.67 -37.15
N GLU A 30 17.88 -6.39 -37.51
CA GLU A 30 17.85 -5.29 -36.54
C GLU A 30 16.43 -5.11 -35.94
N ARG A 31 15.40 -5.27 -36.79
CA ARG A 31 14.00 -5.29 -36.35
C ARG A 31 13.73 -6.42 -35.37
N GLU A 32 14.23 -7.62 -35.66
CA GLU A 32 14.07 -8.79 -34.79
C GLU A 32 14.77 -8.60 -33.44
N ILE A 33 15.99 -8.03 -33.43
CA ILE A 33 16.72 -7.70 -32.19
C ILE A 33 15.86 -6.79 -31.30
N ILE A 34 15.31 -5.69 -31.83
CA ILE A 34 14.51 -4.75 -31.03
C ILE A 34 13.19 -5.37 -30.58
N ALA A 35 12.47 -6.06 -31.47
CA ALA A 35 11.19 -6.68 -31.14
C ALA A 35 11.31 -7.68 -29.99
N ARG A 36 12.34 -8.53 -30.01
CA ARG A 36 12.66 -9.51 -28.96
C ARG A 36 13.16 -8.86 -27.68
N ARG A 37 14.02 -7.84 -27.81
CA ARG A 37 14.64 -7.16 -26.67
C ARG A 37 13.66 -6.38 -25.82
N TYR A 38 12.65 -5.79 -26.45
CA TYR A 38 11.59 -5.06 -25.74
C TYR A 38 10.40 -5.97 -25.40
N GLY A 39 10.26 -7.13 -26.04
CA GLY A 39 9.11 -8.03 -25.82
C GLY A 39 7.83 -7.53 -26.51
N LEU A 40 7.98 -6.99 -27.73
CA LEU A 40 6.88 -6.32 -28.45
C LEU A 40 5.84 -7.32 -29.01
N HIS A 41 6.29 -8.51 -29.41
CA HIS A 41 5.42 -9.59 -29.91
C HIS A 41 5.34 -10.78 -28.95
N ASP A 42 6.45 -11.10 -28.28
CA ASP A 42 6.56 -12.21 -27.35
C ASP A 42 7.27 -11.76 -26.07
N ARG A 43 7.74 -12.70 -25.24
CA ARG A 43 8.46 -12.41 -24.01
C ARG A 43 9.76 -11.65 -24.30
N LYS A 44 10.09 -10.75 -23.37
CA LYS A 44 11.37 -10.03 -23.36
C LYS A 44 12.53 -11.02 -23.25
N GLU A 45 13.48 -10.92 -24.17
CA GLU A 45 14.70 -11.74 -24.18
C GLU A 45 15.93 -10.96 -23.69
N THR A 46 16.91 -11.68 -23.13
CA THR A 46 18.19 -11.11 -22.74
C THR A 46 19.10 -10.91 -23.96
N LEU A 47 20.10 -10.04 -23.84
CA LEU A 47 21.12 -9.84 -24.88
C LEU A 47 21.87 -11.14 -25.22
N GLU A 48 21.98 -12.04 -24.26
CA GLU A 48 22.66 -13.32 -24.40
C GLU A 48 21.79 -14.30 -25.20
N GLN A 49 20.50 -14.42 -24.85
CA GLN A 49 19.52 -15.23 -25.59
C GLN A 49 19.39 -14.79 -27.06
N ILE A 50 19.31 -13.48 -27.29
CA ILE A 50 19.24 -12.91 -28.64
C ILE A 50 20.55 -13.17 -29.40
N GLY A 51 21.69 -13.10 -28.71
CA GLY A 51 23.00 -13.36 -29.29
C GLY A 51 23.16 -14.81 -29.76
N GLU A 52 22.78 -15.76 -28.90
CA GLU A 52 22.77 -17.20 -29.23
C GLU A 52 21.88 -17.49 -30.43
N LEU A 53 20.65 -16.95 -30.44
CA LEU A 53 19.68 -17.17 -31.52
C LEU A 53 20.18 -16.62 -32.87
N LEU A 54 20.83 -15.45 -32.86
CA LEU A 54 21.31 -14.77 -34.07
C LEU A 54 22.76 -15.10 -34.44
N GLY A 55 23.44 -15.97 -33.67
CA GLY A 55 24.83 -16.35 -33.89
C GLY A 55 25.83 -15.19 -33.72
N ILE A 56 25.54 -14.24 -32.83
CA ILE A 56 26.41 -13.08 -32.54
C ILE A 56 26.68 -12.93 -31.05
N THR A 57 27.76 -12.24 -30.69
CA THR A 57 28.10 -12.04 -29.28
C THR A 57 27.09 -11.12 -28.59
N ARG A 58 26.90 -11.32 -27.28
CA ARG A 58 26.09 -10.44 -26.41
C ARG A 58 26.44 -8.96 -26.59
N GLU A 59 27.73 -8.64 -26.66
CA GLU A 59 28.21 -7.27 -26.85
C GLU A 59 27.82 -6.72 -28.23
N ARG A 60 27.83 -7.56 -29.26
CA ARG A 60 27.37 -7.15 -30.60
C ARG A 60 25.86 -6.84 -30.60
N VAL A 61 25.04 -7.64 -29.91
CA VAL A 61 23.60 -7.35 -29.74
C VAL A 61 23.40 -5.99 -29.08
N ARG A 62 24.12 -5.72 -27.97
CA ARG A 62 24.05 -4.43 -27.24
C ARG A 62 24.42 -3.24 -28.12
N GLN A 63 25.47 -3.37 -28.93
CA GLN A 63 25.89 -2.32 -29.87
C GLN A 63 24.83 -2.06 -30.93
N LEU A 64 24.24 -3.12 -31.50
CA LEU A 64 23.17 -3.01 -32.49
C LEU A 64 21.91 -2.38 -31.87
N GLU A 65 21.48 -2.85 -30.70
CA GLU A 65 20.36 -2.26 -29.93
C GLU A 65 20.55 -0.76 -29.77
N LYS A 66 21.70 -0.32 -29.24
CA LYS A 66 22.00 1.10 -29.05
C LYS A 66 21.99 1.88 -30.37
N ALA A 67 22.57 1.33 -31.43
CA ALA A 67 22.61 1.99 -32.75
C ALA A 67 21.23 2.09 -33.40
N ILE A 68 20.35 1.11 -33.20
CA ILE A 68 18.97 1.14 -33.68
C ILE A 68 18.17 2.17 -32.89
N LEU A 69 18.26 2.16 -31.56
CA LEU A 69 17.54 3.13 -30.72
C LEU A 69 17.92 4.57 -31.05
N ILE A 70 19.21 4.88 -31.24
CA ILE A 70 19.64 6.23 -31.64
C ILE A 70 19.00 6.64 -32.97
N ARG A 71 18.99 5.75 -33.97
CA ARG A 71 18.33 6.03 -35.26
C ARG A 71 16.83 6.25 -35.11
N LEU A 72 16.15 5.44 -34.30
CA LEU A 72 14.71 5.57 -34.05
C LEU A 72 14.40 6.88 -33.30
N LYS A 73 15.21 7.29 -32.32
CA LYS A 73 15.05 8.57 -31.62
C LYS A 73 15.23 9.75 -32.57
N ILE A 74 16.27 9.73 -33.41
CA ILE A 74 16.47 10.77 -34.45
C ILE A 74 15.28 10.80 -35.42
N ALA A 75 14.75 9.64 -35.80
CA ALA A 75 13.59 9.57 -36.68
C ALA A 75 12.30 10.08 -35.98
N ALA A 76 12.15 9.81 -34.67
CA ALA A 76 11.08 10.36 -33.83
C ALA A 76 11.15 11.89 -33.74
N ASP A 77 12.34 12.45 -33.52
CA ASP A 77 12.59 13.90 -33.49
C ASP A 77 12.25 14.56 -34.84
N ASN A 78 12.53 13.87 -35.94
CA ASN A 78 12.20 14.32 -37.29
C ASN A 78 10.71 14.12 -37.68
N GLY A 79 9.85 13.80 -36.71
CA GLY A 79 8.40 13.84 -36.86
C GLY A 79 7.76 12.54 -37.34
N LEU A 80 8.23 11.39 -36.85
CA LEU A 80 7.55 10.10 -37.05
C LEU A 80 6.10 10.20 -36.55
N PRO A 81 5.08 10.24 -37.43
CA PRO A 81 3.73 10.71 -37.05
C PRO A 81 3.09 9.89 -35.94
N HIS A 82 3.39 8.59 -35.90
CA HIS A 82 2.89 7.66 -34.91
C HIS A 82 3.46 7.92 -33.51
N VAL A 83 4.76 8.23 -33.40
CA VAL A 83 5.42 8.52 -32.12
C VAL A 83 4.94 9.84 -31.57
N SER A 84 4.95 10.92 -32.36
CA SER A 84 4.52 12.24 -31.88
C SER A 84 3.04 12.27 -31.47
N LYS A 85 2.18 11.49 -32.15
CA LYS A 85 0.77 11.36 -31.75
C LYS A 85 0.66 10.65 -30.40
N LEU A 86 1.31 9.50 -30.25
CA LEU A 86 1.30 8.73 -29.00
C LEU A 86 1.91 9.51 -27.84
N GLU A 87 3.02 10.20 -28.07
CA GLU A 87 3.67 11.06 -27.08
C GLU A 87 2.70 12.11 -26.53
N LYS A 88 1.93 12.80 -27.39
CA LYS A 88 0.91 13.75 -26.93
C LYS A 88 -0.14 13.09 -26.04
N HIS A 89 -0.55 11.86 -26.34
CA HIS A 89 -1.46 11.10 -25.49
C HIS A 89 -0.82 10.74 -24.15
N PHE A 90 0.45 10.29 -24.15
CA PHE A 90 1.19 9.95 -22.95
C PHE A 90 1.36 11.18 -22.05
N VAL A 91 1.82 12.30 -22.61
CA VAL A 91 2.00 13.58 -21.91
C VAL A 91 0.69 14.04 -21.28
N ARG A 92 -0.44 13.94 -21.99
CA ARG A 92 -1.75 14.30 -21.43
C ARG A 92 -2.10 13.45 -20.21
N HIS A 93 -1.94 12.13 -20.29
CA HIS A 93 -2.22 11.25 -19.16
C HIS A 93 -1.21 11.42 -18.02
N LEU A 94 0.06 11.69 -18.32
CA LEU A 94 1.08 11.99 -17.32
C LEU A 94 0.73 13.27 -16.55
N HIS A 95 0.27 14.34 -17.20
CA HIS A 95 -0.21 15.54 -16.49
C HIS A 95 -1.32 15.21 -15.49
N GLU A 96 -2.32 14.41 -15.89
CA GLU A 96 -3.40 13.95 -15.01
C GLU A 96 -2.92 13.04 -13.87
N MET A 97 -1.73 12.43 -14.02
CA MET A 97 -1.12 11.52 -13.05
C MET A 97 0.00 12.17 -12.23
N GLY A 98 0.21 13.47 -12.34
CA GLY A 98 1.23 14.19 -11.58
C GLY A 98 2.62 14.20 -12.22
N ARG A 99 2.69 14.20 -13.57
CA ARG A 99 3.89 14.32 -14.43
C ARG A 99 4.84 13.12 -14.43
N ALA A 100 4.49 12.07 -13.70
CA ALA A 100 5.25 10.83 -13.63
C ALA A 100 4.31 9.65 -13.39
N ALA A 101 4.61 8.49 -13.97
CA ALA A 101 3.82 7.28 -13.73
C ALA A 101 4.63 6.01 -13.92
N ARG A 102 4.26 4.94 -13.22
CA ARG A 102 4.75 3.60 -13.54
C ARG A 102 4.26 3.18 -14.92
N VAL A 103 5.10 2.48 -15.68
CA VAL A 103 4.74 1.93 -17.00
C VAL A 103 3.48 1.07 -16.90
N ASN A 104 3.35 0.28 -15.83
CA ASN A 104 2.15 -0.50 -15.56
C ASN A 104 0.87 0.35 -15.48
N ASP A 105 0.93 1.46 -14.74
CA ASP A 105 -0.25 2.29 -14.49
C ASP A 105 -0.62 3.11 -15.72
N LEU A 106 0.41 3.55 -16.47
CA LEU A 106 0.22 4.21 -17.76
C LEU A 106 -0.38 3.26 -18.81
N ALA A 107 0.08 2.00 -18.89
CA ALA A 107 -0.49 0.98 -19.75
C ALA A 107 -1.95 0.67 -19.41
N LEU A 108 -2.27 0.50 -18.12
CA LEU A 108 -3.66 0.33 -17.66
C LEU A 108 -4.55 1.49 -18.11
N ARG A 109 -4.05 2.72 -18.09
CA ARG A 109 -4.84 3.91 -18.46
C ARG A 109 -5.01 4.07 -19.97
N LEU A 110 -4.03 3.63 -20.76
CA LEU A 110 -4.03 3.79 -22.22
C LEU A 110 -4.73 2.63 -22.96
N GLU A 111 -4.44 1.40 -22.57
CA GLU A 111 -4.91 0.18 -23.28
C GLU A 111 -5.99 -0.57 -22.47
N ASN A 112 -6.40 -0.09 -21.29
CA ASN A 112 -7.27 -0.81 -20.34
C ASN A 112 -6.75 -2.21 -19.98
N ALA A 113 -5.45 -2.43 -20.16
CA ALA A 113 -4.76 -3.68 -19.92
C ALA A 113 -3.30 -3.39 -19.53
N ALA A 114 -2.73 -4.24 -18.68
CA ALA A 114 -1.32 -4.20 -18.33
C ALA A 114 -0.74 -5.62 -18.32
N GLY A 115 -0.94 -6.33 -19.42
CA GLY A 115 -0.12 -7.50 -19.72
C GLY A 115 1.32 -7.08 -19.99
N GLU A 116 2.20 -8.08 -20.06
CA GLU A 116 3.63 -7.82 -20.29
C GLU A 116 3.89 -7.17 -21.66
N ARG A 117 3.05 -7.46 -22.67
CA ARG A 117 3.16 -6.88 -24.01
C ARG A 117 2.74 -5.40 -24.03
N GLU A 118 1.64 -5.07 -23.38
CA GLU A 118 1.13 -3.70 -23.29
C GLU A 118 2.16 -2.79 -22.58
N LYS A 119 2.70 -3.27 -21.45
CA LYS A 119 3.81 -2.59 -20.75
C LYS A 119 5.04 -2.41 -21.65
N ALA A 120 5.42 -3.45 -22.38
CA ALA A 120 6.56 -3.41 -23.30
C ALA A 120 6.38 -2.35 -24.39
N ARG A 121 5.20 -2.28 -25.01
CA ARG A 121 4.89 -1.26 -26.02
C ARG A 121 4.93 0.15 -25.43
N VAL A 122 4.30 0.37 -24.28
CA VAL A 122 4.30 1.69 -23.61
C VAL A 122 5.72 2.11 -23.27
N ALA A 123 6.53 1.22 -22.68
CA ALA A 123 7.93 1.50 -22.40
C ALA A 123 8.73 1.83 -23.67
N PHE A 124 8.55 1.05 -24.73
CA PHE A 124 9.26 1.27 -26.00
C PHE A 124 8.91 2.62 -26.62
N ILE A 125 7.62 2.99 -26.65
CA ILE A 125 7.19 4.30 -27.16
C ILE A 125 7.73 5.44 -26.28
N ALA A 126 7.69 5.28 -24.95
CA ALA A 126 8.22 6.28 -24.03
C ALA A 126 9.74 6.49 -24.21
N GLU A 127 10.50 5.43 -24.47
CA GLU A 127 11.95 5.49 -24.73
C GLU A 127 12.29 6.26 -26.02
N LEU A 128 11.38 6.22 -27.01
CA LEU A 128 11.53 6.92 -28.29
C LEU A 128 11.02 8.36 -28.28
N ALA A 129 10.17 8.71 -27.31
CA ALA A 129 9.52 10.02 -27.26
C ALA A 129 10.48 11.11 -26.73
N PRO A 130 10.67 12.23 -27.45
CA PRO A 130 11.65 13.25 -27.08
C PRO A 130 11.40 13.97 -25.74
N ASN A 131 10.12 14.17 -25.40
CA ASN A 131 9.69 14.91 -24.21
C ASN A 131 9.50 14.01 -22.98
N LEU A 132 9.77 12.72 -23.12
CA LEU A 132 9.69 11.75 -22.05
C LEU A 132 11.08 11.24 -21.70
N ASP A 133 11.22 10.78 -20.47
CA ASP A 133 12.39 10.04 -20.02
C ASP A 133 11.93 8.81 -19.23
N VAL A 134 12.73 7.75 -19.28
CA VAL A 134 12.35 6.44 -18.72
C VAL A 134 13.29 6.08 -17.58
N ILE A 135 12.71 5.69 -16.45
CA ILE A 135 13.45 5.12 -15.31
C ILE A 135 13.35 3.60 -15.42
N ASP A 136 14.48 2.94 -15.60
CA ASP A 136 14.55 1.48 -15.66
C ASP A 136 14.09 0.81 -14.35
N GLU A 137 13.56 -0.40 -14.47
CA GLU A 137 13.27 -1.26 -13.31
C GLU A 137 14.58 -1.62 -12.58
N THR A 138 14.66 -1.29 -11.28
CA THR A 138 15.81 -1.63 -10.41
C THR A 138 15.31 -2.20 -9.09
N ASP A 139 16.20 -2.52 -8.14
CA ASP A 139 15.78 -2.94 -6.79
C ASP A 139 15.08 -1.82 -6.00
N HIS A 140 15.25 -0.57 -6.40
CA HIS A 140 14.71 0.60 -5.70
C HIS A 140 13.55 1.27 -6.43
N TYR A 141 13.53 1.19 -7.76
CA TYR A 141 12.58 1.89 -8.62
C TYR A 141 11.77 0.93 -9.46
N HIS A 142 10.49 1.25 -9.64
CA HIS A 142 9.66 0.66 -10.68
C HIS A 142 10.00 1.25 -12.04
N HIS A 143 9.80 0.47 -13.10
CA HIS A 143 9.85 0.94 -14.48
C HIS A 143 8.82 2.05 -14.66
N ALA A 144 9.29 3.25 -14.97
CA ALA A 144 8.48 4.46 -14.94
C ALA A 144 8.80 5.40 -16.08
N VAL A 145 7.83 6.26 -16.39
CA VAL A 145 7.94 7.32 -17.37
C VAL A 145 7.77 8.65 -16.66
N VAL A 146 8.68 9.58 -16.94
CA VAL A 146 8.65 10.94 -16.41
C VAL A 146 8.64 11.95 -17.56
N MET A 147 8.03 13.11 -17.32
CA MET A 147 8.08 14.21 -18.26
C MET A 147 9.41 14.95 -18.17
N LYS A 148 10.18 14.93 -19.26
CA LYS A 148 11.55 15.46 -19.35
C LYS A 148 11.61 16.98 -19.16
N GLU A 149 10.54 17.70 -19.49
CA GLU A 149 10.39 19.14 -19.23
C GLU A 149 10.61 19.49 -17.76
N TYR A 150 10.22 18.59 -16.85
CA TYR A 150 10.32 18.82 -15.40
C TYR A 150 11.52 18.10 -14.80
N HIS A 151 11.69 16.81 -15.10
CA HIS A 151 12.73 15.98 -14.51
C HIS A 151 13.29 15.00 -15.54
N SER A 152 14.62 14.90 -15.64
CA SER A 152 15.25 13.73 -16.22
C SER A 152 15.07 12.50 -15.34
N ALA A 153 15.30 11.29 -15.87
CA ALA A 153 15.24 10.05 -15.10
C ALA A 153 16.20 10.08 -13.88
N GLU A 154 17.36 10.70 -14.03
CA GLU A 154 18.35 10.87 -12.94
C GLU A 154 17.83 11.85 -11.87
N GLN A 155 17.30 13.02 -12.28
CA GLN A 155 16.74 14.00 -11.36
C GLN A 155 15.53 13.45 -10.61
N ALA A 156 14.64 12.75 -11.32
CA ALA A 156 13.48 12.09 -10.74
C ALA A 156 13.90 11.04 -9.71
N SER A 157 14.90 10.22 -10.01
CA SER A 157 15.47 9.25 -9.07
C SER A 157 16.00 9.93 -7.80
N GLY A 158 16.74 11.04 -7.95
CA GLY A 158 17.21 11.84 -6.81
C GLY A 158 16.07 12.44 -5.96
N HIS A 159 14.98 12.88 -6.59
CA HIS A 159 13.78 13.35 -5.87
C HIS A 159 13.07 12.23 -5.13
N ILE A 160 12.96 11.04 -5.74
CA ILE A 160 12.39 9.85 -5.08
C ILE A 160 13.20 9.50 -3.83
N ASP A 161 14.52 9.46 -3.92
CA ASP A 161 15.39 9.19 -2.77
C ASP A 161 15.22 10.25 -1.65
N ARG A 162 15.05 11.52 -2.02
CA ARG A 162 14.75 12.60 -1.07
C ARG A 162 13.41 12.38 -0.37
N ILE A 163 12.37 12.01 -1.11
CA ILE A 163 11.05 11.68 -0.55
C ILE A 163 11.17 10.52 0.45
N VAL A 164 11.86 9.45 0.07
CA VAL A 164 12.09 8.29 0.95
C VAL A 164 12.78 8.72 2.24
N LYS A 165 13.84 9.54 2.13
CA LYS A 165 14.58 10.05 3.29
C LYS A 165 13.71 10.92 4.21
N THR A 166 12.88 11.79 3.64
CA THR A 166 11.96 12.64 4.42
C THR A 166 10.95 11.80 5.21
N ILE A 167 10.39 10.74 4.60
CA ILE A 167 9.49 9.80 5.27
C ILE A 167 10.25 9.02 6.37
N GLU A 168 11.47 8.56 6.09
CA GLU A 168 12.32 7.88 7.07
C GLU A 168 12.61 8.76 8.30
N GLN A 169 12.92 10.04 8.08
CA GLN A 169 13.18 11.01 9.14
C GLN A 169 11.92 11.38 9.93
N HIS A 170 10.74 11.38 9.28
CA HIS A 170 9.49 11.64 9.97
C HIS A 170 9.10 10.49 10.92
N GLY A 171 9.46 9.25 10.59
CA GLY A 171 9.33 8.08 11.48
C GLY A 171 7.91 7.49 11.60
N GLN A 172 6.90 8.11 11.01
CA GLN A 172 5.51 7.64 10.97
C GLN A 172 4.88 7.93 9.59
N PRO A 173 3.77 7.26 9.22
CA PRO A 173 3.08 7.55 7.95
C PRO A 173 2.69 9.02 7.86
N ILE A 174 2.91 9.62 6.69
CA ILE A 174 2.71 11.05 6.42
C ILE A 174 1.70 11.24 5.30
N SER A 175 0.85 12.27 5.37
CA SER A 175 -0.07 12.57 4.28
C SER A 175 0.67 13.15 3.07
N THR A 176 0.03 13.14 1.91
CA THR A 176 0.61 13.72 0.69
C THR A 176 0.81 15.23 0.85
N GLU A 177 -0.12 15.90 1.54
CA GLU A 177 -0.10 17.34 1.82
C GLU A 177 1.02 17.72 2.78
N GLU A 178 1.21 16.95 3.87
CA GLU A 178 2.28 17.18 4.83
C GLU A 178 3.67 16.86 4.23
N LEU A 179 3.74 15.83 3.39
CA LEU A 179 4.96 15.49 2.67
C LEU A 179 5.33 16.57 1.66
N HIS A 180 4.35 17.10 0.94
CA HIS A 180 4.51 18.25 0.06
C HIS A 180 4.97 19.49 0.83
N GLY A 181 4.40 19.80 2.00
CA GLY A 181 4.86 20.94 2.82
C GLY A 181 6.30 20.85 3.31
N LYS A 182 6.92 19.65 3.27
CA LYS A 182 8.32 19.40 3.63
C LYS A 182 9.27 19.35 2.42
N LEU A 183 8.75 19.46 1.21
CA LEU A 183 9.49 19.30 -0.04
C LEU A 183 9.20 20.46 -1.00
N ASP A 184 10.21 20.86 -1.78
CA ASP A 184 10.05 21.93 -2.76
C ASP A 184 9.43 21.40 -4.07
N HIS A 185 8.14 21.06 -4.05
CA HIS A 185 7.38 20.70 -5.26
C HIS A 185 6.23 21.68 -5.50
N GLU A 186 5.73 21.76 -6.74
CA GLU A 186 4.64 22.68 -7.10
C GLU A 186 3.25 22.23 -6.63
N HIS A 187 3.00 20.91 -6.61
CA HIS A 187 1.69 20.35 -6.26
C HIS A 187 1.83 19.02 -5.50
N PRO A 188 0.93 18.69 -4.56
CA PRO A 188 0.93 17.40 -3.85
C PRO A 188 0.90 16.18 -4.78
N ASP A 189 0.19 16.27 -5.91
CA ASP A 189 0.08 15.17 -6.87
C ASP A 189 1.43 14.80 -7.50
N HIS A 190 2.34 15.77 -7.70
CA HIS A 190 3.68 15.48 -8.22
C HIS A 190 4.50 14.68 -7.21
N VAL A 191 4.35 14.99 -5.93
CA VAL A 191 5.02 14.25 -4.84
C VAL A 191 4.48 12.83 -4.77
N SER A 192 3.15 12.68 -4.83
CA SER A 192 2.48 11.38 -4.86
C SER A 192 2.93 10.53 -6.04
N ALA A 193 2.99 11.14 -7.24
CA ALA A 193 3.43 10.50 -8.47
C ALA A 193 4.86 9.96 -8.34
N LEU A 194 5.82 10.81 -7.91
CA LEU A 194 7.21 10.41 -7.69
C LEU A 194 7.32 9.35 -6.59
N ALA A 195 6.63 9.53 -5.46
CA ALA A 195 6.63 8.55 -4.37
C ALA A 195 6.16 7.16 -4.82
N SER A 196 5.17 7.11 -5.73
CA SER A 196 4.63 5.85 -6.29
C SER A 196 5.64 5.06 -7.12
N LEU A 197 6.70 5.72 -7.63
CA LEU A 197 7.75 5.09 -8.42
C LEU A 197 8.74 4.31 -7.54
N SER A 198 8.78 4.57 -6.23
CA SER A 198 9.66 3.88 -5.30
C SER A 198 9.11 2.51 -4.89
N LYS A 199 9.94 1.47 -4.95
CA LYS A 199 9.65 0.15 -4.36
C LYS A 199 9.77 0.12 -2.84
N ARG A 200 10.39 1.15 -2.25
CA ARG A 200 10.59 1.27 -0.81
C ARG A 200 9.40 1.89 -0.10
N LEU A 201 8.50 2.52 -0.85
CA LEU A 201 7.32 3.20 -0.33
C LEU A 201 6.04 2.41 -0.61
N ALA A 202 5.06 2.63 0.23
CA ALA A 202 3.69 2.18 0.04
C ALA A 202 2.75 3.29 0.48
N GLN A 203 1.61 3.38 -0.21
CA GLN A 203 0.54 4.31 0.12
C GLN A 203 -0.67 3.52 0.61
N ARG A 204 -1.33 4.01 1.66
CA ARG A 204 -2.62 3.48 2.10
C ARG A 204 -3.45 4.60 2.73
N ASN A 205 -4.72 4.70 2.33
CA ASN A 205 -5.64 5.74 2.80
C ASN A 205 -5.06 7.17 2.68
N GLY A 206 -4.35 7.46 1.59
CA GLY A 206 -3.71 8.78 1.37
C GLY A 206 -2.41 9.01 2.16
N LEU A 207 -2.01 8.08 3.03
CA LEU A 207 -0.77 8.17 3.82
C LEU A 207 0.35 7.38 3.15
N TRP A 208 1.51 8.01 3.05
CA TRP A 208 2.76 7.43 2.58
C TRP A 208 3.61 6.93 3.73
N GLY A 209 4.22 5.77 3.54
CA GLY A 209 5.14 5.19 4.51
C GLY A 209 6.07 4.18 3.88
N LEU A 210 7.02 3.69 4.66
CA LEU A 210 7.94 2.65 4.19
C LEU A 210 7.20 1.32 4.02
N ILE A 211 7.54 0.56 2.99
CA ILE A 211 6.94 -0.75 2.71
C ILE A 211 7.15 -1.78 3.84
N LYS A 212 8.12 -1.51 4.74
CA LYS A 212 8.40 -2.31 5.95
C LYS A 212 7.50 -1.94 7.13
N TRP A 213 6.86 -0.78 7.10
CA TRP A 213 6.00 -0.33 8.19
C TRP A 213 4.66 -1.05 8.14
N PRO A 214 4.26 -1.69 9.26
CA PRO A 214 2.97 -2.36 9.38
C PRO A 214 1.80 -1.47 8.96
N SER A 215 1.80 -0.21 9.38
CA SER A 215 0.71 0.76 9.18
C SER A 215 0.33 1.01 7.71
N VAL A 216 1.29 0.93 6.79
CA VAL A 216 1.05 1.12 5.35
C VAL A 216 1.07 -0.20 4.57
N ASN A 217 1.81 -1.21 5.03
CA ASN A 217 1.88 -2.51 4.38
C ASN A 217 1.85 -3.66 5.40
N PRO A 218 0.66 -4.09 5.84
CA PRO A 218 0.50 -5.16 6.81
C PRO A 218 0.78 -6.52 6.17
N LYS A 219 2.04 -6.97 6.26
CA LYS A 219 2.46 -8.29 5.75
C LYS A 219 1.88 -9.42 6.59
N ASN A 220 1.87 -9.26 7.91
CA ASN A 220 1.49 -10.30 8.85
C ASN A 220 0.03 -10.16 9.30
N ILE A 221 -0.57 -11.27 9.75
CA ILE A 221 -1.95 -11.29 10.26
C ILE A 221 -2.11 -10.30 11.43
N ARG A 222 -1.13 -10.21 12.33
CA ARG A 222 -1.14 -9.27 13.47
C ARG A 222 -1.23 -7.81 13.04
N ASP A 223 -0.48 -7.45 12.00
CA ASP A 223 -0.45 -6.07 11.50
C ASP A 223 -1.78 -5.71 10.84
N LYS A 224 -2.37 -6.67 10.09
CA LYS A 224 -3.73 -6.51 9.54
C LYS A 224 -4.76 -6.29 10.64
N ILE A 225 -4.68 -7.06 11.72
CA ILE A 225 -5.58 -6.93 12.87
C ILE A 225 -5.40 -5.56 13.54
N TYR A 226 -4.15 -5.14 13.77
CA TYR A 226 -3.85 -3.84 14.38
C TYR A 226 -4.47 -2.70 13.59
N ILE A 227 -4.29 -2.70 12.26
CA ILE A 227 -4.83 -1.62 11.42
C ILE A 227 -6.35 -1.63 11.39
N ILE A 228 -7.01 -2.79 11.27
CA ILE A 228 -8.48 -2.85 11.29
C ILE A 228 -9.03 -2.28 12.60
N LEU A 229 -8.44 -2.64 13.74
CA LEU A 229 -8.86 -2.10 15.03
C LEU A 229 -8.59 -0.59 15.12
N HIS A 230 -7.43 -0.14 14.66
CA HIS A 230 -7.05 1.27 14.67
C HIS A 230 -7.97 2.13 13.79
N GLU A 231 -8.24 1.69 12.55
CA GLU A 231 -9.15 2.37 11.61
C GLU A 231 -10.59 2.42 12.11
N LYS A 232 -11.07 1.34 12.75
CA LYS A 232 -12.43 1.29 13.32
C LYS A 232 -12.56 2.02 14.65
N ASN A 233 -11.45 2.28 15.33
CA ASN A 233 -11.36 2.98 16.62
C ASN A 233 -12.32 2.44 17.70
N GLN A 234 -12.59 1.12 17.68
CA GLN A 234 -13.46 0.45 18.65
C GLN A 234 -13.06 -1.02 18.86
N PRO A 235 -13.36 -1.62 20.02
CA PRO A 235 -13.14 -3.04 20.24
C PRO A 235 -14.00 -3.90 19.31
N MET A 236 -13.47 -5.02 18.85
CA MET A 236 -14.16 -5.91 17.91
C MET A 236 -14.02 -7.37 18.29
N HIS A 237 -15.02 -8.19 17.92
CA HIS A 237 -14.92 -9.63 18.09
C HIS A 237 -13.96 -10.25 17.05
N PHE A 238 -13.18 -11.27 17.41
CA PHE A 238 -12.19 -11.86 16.48
C PHE A 238 -12.80 -12.36 15.15
N SER A 239 -14.07 -12.81 15.16
CA SER A 239 -14.79 -13.21 13.94
C SER A 239 -15.15 -12.01 13.05
N GLU A 240 -15.47 -10.86 13.64
CA GLU A 240 -15.74 -9.62 12.91
C GLU A 240 -14.44 -9.05 12.34
N ILE A 241 -13.35 -9.13 13.09
CA ILE A 241 -12.00 -8.78 12.61
C ILE A 241 -11.65 -9.65 11.39
N ALA A 242 -11.90 -10.96 11.44
CA ALA A 242 -11.70 -11.85 10.30
C ALA A 242 -12.53 -11.46 9.08
N ALA A 243 -13.81 -11.14 9.27
CA ALA A 243 -14.68 -10.67 8.21
C ALA A 243 -14.21 -9.32 7.63
N ALA A 244 -13.76 -8.40 8.47
CA ALA A 244 -13.24 -7.10 8.06
C ALA A 244 -11.94 -7.23 7.25
N ILE A 245 -11.01 -8.09 7.68
CA ILE A 245 -9.79 -8.43 6.93
C ILE A 245 -10.17 -9.04 5.57
N LYS A 246 -11.14 -9.95 5.52
CA LYS A 246 -11.57 -10.57 4.25
C LYS A 246 -12.20 -9.58 3.27
N LYS A 247 -12.87 -8.54 3.79
CA LYS A 247 -13.49 -7.47 2.99
C LYS A 247 -12.52 -6.34 2.61
N SER A 248 -11.31 -6.31 3.16
CA SER A 248 -10.35 -5.23 2.88
C SER A 248 -9.56 -5.46 1.59
N ASP A 249 -8.80 -4.44 1.25
CA ASP A 249 -7.84 -4.37 0.14
C ASP A 249 -6.50 -5.06 0.44
N PHE A 250 -6.36 -5.73 1.60
CA PHE A 250 -5.11 -6.37 1.99
C PHE A 250 -4.70 -7.51 1.04
N LYS A 251 -3.39 -7.57 0.74
CA LYS A 251 -2.79 -8.75 0.11
C LYS A 251 -2.89 -9.95 1.05
N ARG A 252 -3.24 -11.13 0.51
CA ARG A 252 -3.42 -12.39 1.27
C ARG A 252 -4.44 -12.22 2.41
N ARG A 253 -5.65 -11.79 2.07
CA ARG A 253 -6.76 -11.54 3.02
C ARG A 253 -7.50 -12.79 3.49
N ASP A 254 -7.29 -13.92 2.82
CA ASP A 254 -7.88 -15.20 3.23
C ASP A 254 -7.13 -15.77 4.43
N VAL A 255 -7.63 -15.40 5.62
CA VAL A 255 -7.11 -15.85 6.91
C VAL A 255 -8.24 -16.51 7.67
N THR A 256 -7.97 -17.65 8.29
CA THR A 256 -8.98 -18.35 9.10
C THR A 256 -9.26 -17.60 10.40
N THR A 257 -10.49 -17.68 10.89
CA THR A 257 -10.89 -17.11 12.18
C THR A 257 -10.02 -17.63 13.33
N GLN A 258 -9.65 -18.92 13.27
CA GLN A 258 -8.79 -19.56 14.27
C GLN A 258 -7.36 -18.99 14.26
N ALA A 259 -6.80 -18.73 13.07
CA ALA A 259 -5.48 -18.12 12.97
C ALA A 259 -5.48 -16.71 13.58
N ILE A 260 -6.51 -15.91 13.31
CA ILE A 260 -6.66 -14.57 13.91
C ILE A 260 -6.77 -14.64 15.43
N HIS A 261 -7.58 -15.58 15.96
CA HIS A 261 -7.70 -15.78 17.41
C HIS A 261 -6.34 -16.13 18.04
N ASN A 262 -5.58 -17.04 17.44
CA ASN A 262 -4.27 -17.45 17.94
C ASN A 262 -3.26 -16.30 17.90
N GLU A 263 -3.26 -15.50 16.83
CA GLU A 263 -2.34 -14.35 16.70
C GLU A 263 -2.71 -13.20 17.65
N LEU A 264 -4.00 -12.99 17.93
CA LEU A 264 -4.50 -12.02 18.92
C LEU A 264 -4.06 -12.36 20.35
N ILE A 265 -3.96 -13.65 20.70
CA ILE A 265 -3.50 -14.08 22.03
C ILE A 265 -1.98 -13.89 22.19
N LYS A 266 -1.21 -14.12 21.13
CA LYS A 266 0.26 -14.11 21.16
C LYS A 266 0.86 -12.69 21.21
N ASP A 267 0.16 -11.69 20.69
CA ASP A 267 0.69 -10.33 20.56
C ASP A 267 0.22 -9.41 21.70
N ALA A 268 1.18 -8.80 22.40
CA ALA A 268 0.92 -7.95 23.56
C ALA A 268 0.24 -6.60 23.23
N ARG A 269 0.14 -6.23 21.95
CA ARG A 269 -0.60 -5.05 21.50
C ARG A 269 -2.11 -5.20 21.66
N PHE A 270 -2.62 -6.43 21.77
CA PHE A 270 -4.05 -6.69 21.89
C PHE A 270 -4.41 -7.11 23.31
N VAL A 271 -5.56 -6.63 23.78
CA VAL A 271 -6.11 -6.95 25.09
C VAL A 271 -7.48 -7.59 24.93
N LEU A 272 -7.65 -8.79 25.50
CA LEU A 272 -8.95 -9.47 25.56
C LEU A 272 -9.82 -8.79 26.63
N ILE A 273 -10.86 -8.08 26.19
CA ILE A 273 -11.78 -7.34 27.06
C ILE A 273 -13.14 -8.02 27.20
N GLY A 274 -13.44 -9.06 26.43
CA GLY A 274 -14.72 -9.78 26.51
C GLY A 274 -14.61 -11.20 25.97
N ARG A 275 -15.73 -11.93 25.86
CA ARG A 275 -15.72 -13.25 25.20
C ARG A 275 -15.41 -13.05 23.72
N GLY A 276 -14.14 -13.25 23.36
CA GLY A 276 -13.64 -13.08 22.00
C GLY A 276 -13.54 -11.62 21.52
N ILE A 277 -13.75 -10.63 22.38
CA ILE A 277 -13.65 -9.20 22.04
C ILE A 277 -12.25 -8.69 22.40
N TYR A 278 -11.58 -8.11 21.41
CA TYR A 278 -10.24 -7.57 21.55
C TYR A 278 -10.21 -6.06 21.31
N ALA A 279 -9.32 -5.39 22.03
CA ALA A 279 -9.06 -3.97 21.93
C ALA A 279 -7.55 -3.71 21.81
N LEU A 280 -7.17 -2.54 21.30
CA LEU A 280 -5.77 -2.11 21.34
C LEU A 280 -5.37 -1.71 22.76
N LYS A 281 -4.16 -2.11 23.16
CA LYS A 281 -3.61 -1.80 24.50
C LYS A 281 -3.47 -0.29 24.73
N GLU A 282 -3.14 0.45 23.68
CA GLU A 282 -2.98 1.92 23.71
C GLU A 282 -4.26 2.67 24.09
N TRP A 283 -5.44 2.05 23.90
CA TRP A 283 -6.72 2.61 24.34
C TRP A 283 -6.94 2.55 25.86
N GLY A 284 -5.97 2.00 26.62
CA GLY A 284 -6.01 1.98 28.08
C GLY A 284 -6.80 0.83 28.70
N TYR A 285 -7.21 -0.16 27.90
CA TYR A 285 -7.88 -1.37 28.41
C TYR A 285 -6.90 -2.26 29.19
N LYS A 286 -7.35 -2.78 30.32
CA LYS A 286 -6.58 -3.71 31.16
C LYS A 286 -6.99 -5.16 30.94
N LYS A 287 -6.01 -6.06 31.02
CA LYS A 287 -6.23 -7.52 31.05
C LYS A 287 -6.77 -7.91 32.43
N GLY A 288 -7.79 -8.76 32.46
CA GLY A 288 -8.41 -9.25 33.70
C GLY A 288 -9.84 -9.72 33.47
N THR A 289 -10.48 -10.24 34.51
CA THR A 289 -11.91 -10.58 34.57
C THR A 289 -12.75 -9.39 35.03
N VAL A 290 -14.07 -9.45 34.90
CA VAL A 290 -14.97 -8.40 35.42
C VAL A 290 -14.75 -8.22 36.92
N SER A 291 -14.52 -9.34 37.62
CA SER A 291 -14.13 -9.41 39.01
C SER A 291 -12.86 -8.61 39.32
N ASP A 292 -11.79 -8.75 38.53
CA ASP A 292 -10.53 -8.01 38.80
C ASP A 292 -10.72 -6.49 38.68
N ILE A 293 -11.55 -6.04 37.72
CA ILE A 293 -11.85 -4.61 37.54
C ILE A 293 -12.71 -4.09 38.68
N ILE A 294 -13.74 -4.83 39.11
CA ILE A 294 -14.56 -4.44 40.27
C ILE A 294 -13.66 -4.29 41.50
N ALA A 295 -12.72 -5.22 41.70
CA ALA A 295 -11.78 -5.16 42.81
C ALA A 295 -10.85 -3.94 42.72
N ASP A 296 -10.30 -3.63 41.54
CA ASP A 296 -9.49 -2.44 41.28
C ASP A 296 -10.29 -1.14 41.57
N VAL A 297 -11.56 -1.08 41.17
CA VAL A 297 -12.44 0.07 41.42
C VAL A 297 -12.66 0.28 42.91
N LEU A 298 -12.94 -0.79 43.65
CA LEU A 298 -13.13 -0.73 45.12
C LEU A 298 -11.83 -0.40 45.85
N LYS A 299 -10.68 -0.93 45.41
CA LYS A 299 -9.37 -0.59 45.99
C LYS A 299 -9.01 0.88 45.79
N LYS A 300 -9.28 1.44 44.61
CA LYS A 300 -8.98 2.85 44.30
C LYS A 300 -9.82 3.82 45.09
N GLU A 301 -11.08 3.50 45.36
CA GLU A 301 -11.94 4.36 46.19
C GLU A 301 -11.54 4.31 47.68
N GLY A 302 -10.93 3.20 48.12
CA GLY A 302 -10.57 2.99 49.52
C GLY A 302 -11.78 2.68 50.42
N GLY A 303 -12.94 2.33 49.84
CA GLY A 303 -14.16 2.06 50.59
C GLY A 303 -15.29 1.40 49.80
N PRO A 304 -16.41 1.03 50.47
CA PRO A 304 -17.56 0.41 49.82
C PRO A 304 -18.27 1.37 48.86
N LEU A 305 -18.70 0.85 47.70
CA LEU A 305 -19.42 1.63 46.69
C LEU A 305 -20.83 1.07 46.44
N HIS A 306 -21.74 1.98 46.08
CA HIS A 306 -23.08 1.58 45.63
C HIS A 306 -22.99 0.83 44.30
N ARG A 307 -23.82 -0.20 44.14
CA ARG A 307 -23.88 -1.10 42.99
C ARG A 307 -23.91 -0.35 41.66
N ASP A 308 -24.75 0.68 41.56
CA ASP A 308 -24.94 1.42 40.30
C ASP A 308 -23.69 2.26 39.96
N GLU A 309 -22.95 2.74 40.97
CA GLU A 309 -21.69 3.46 40.77
C GLU A 309 -20.56 2.50 40.34
N ILE A 310 -20.54 1.28 40.91
CA ILE A 310 -19.63 0.21 40.46
C ILE A 310 -19.93 -0.14 38.99
N VAL A 311 -21.20 -0.33 38.64
CA VAL A 311 -21.62 -0.61 37.25
C VAL A 311 -21.14 0.50 36.31
N LYS A 312 -21.40 1.77 36.65
CA LYS A 312 -21.00 2.92 35.84
C LYS A 312 -19.48 2.97 35.62
N ARG A 313 -18.68 2.75 36.68
CA ARG A 313 -17.21 2.79 36.60
C ARG A 313 -16.64 1.58 35.84
N VAL A 314 -17.21 0.39 36.01
CA VAL A 314 -16.79 -0.82 35.28
C VAL A 314 -17.11 -0.70 33.80
N LEU A 315 -18.28 -0.17 33.44
CA LEU A 315 -18.69 0.04 32.04
C LEU A 315 -17.78 1.03 31.30
N LYS A 316 -17.18 2.01 32.00
CA LYS A 316 -16.18 2.92 31.42
C LYS A 316 -14.90 2.20 31.02
N HIS A 317 -14.52 1.15 31.74
CA HIS A 317 -13.26 0.43 31.51
C HIS A 317 -13.46 -0.87 30.70
N ARG A 318 -14.69 -1.36 30.55
CA ARG A 318 -14.96 -2.64 29.89
C ARG A 318 -16.37 -2.73 29.32
N GLN A 319 -16.48 -3.25 28.10
CA GLN A 319 -17.78 -3.50 27.47
C GLN A 319 -18.36 -4.85 27.92
N VAL A 320 -19.22 -4.82 28.94
CA VAL A 320 -19.91 -6.00 29.47
C VAL A 320 -21.37 -5.66 29.79
N LYS A 321 -22.25 -6.66 29.84
CA LYS A 321 -23.65 -6.46 30.26
C LYS A 321 -23.70 -6.17 31.76
N GLU A 322 -24.58 -5.25 32.17
CA GLU A 322 -24.82 -4.93 33.58
C GLU A 322 -25.11 -6.19 34.41
N THR A 323 -25.93 -7.10 33.88
CA THR A 323 -26.25 -8.38 34.52
C THR A 323 -25.01 -9.20 34.89
N THR A 324 -23.96 -9.15 34.06
CA THR A 324 -22.70 -9.86 34.33
C THR A 324 -21.93 -9.22 35.50
N ILE A 325 -21.97 -7.89 35.62
CA ILE A 325 -21.36 -7.16 36.74
C ILE A 325 -22.08 -7.55 38.04
N LEU A 326 -23.42 -7.55 38.01
CA LEU A 326 -24.26 -7.91 39.16
C LEU A 326 -24.03 -9.37 39.61
N LEU A 327 -23.97 -10.30 38.66
CA LEU A 327 -23.65 -11.71 38.93
C LEU A 327 -22.27 -11.88 39.56
N ASN A 328 -21.26 -11.11 39.15
CA ASN A 328 -19.94 -11.16 39.77
C ASN A 328 -19.95 -10.60 41.20
N LEU A 329 -20.66 -9.49 41.43
CA LEU A 329 -20.81 -8.88 42.77
C LEU A 329 -21.52 -9.80 43.78
N GLN A 330 -22.46 -10.63 43.32
CA GLN A 330 -23.21 -11.55 44.17
C GLN A 330 -22.56 -12.94 44.27
N GLY A 331 -21.93 -13.41 43.19
CA GLY A 331 -21.47 -14.78 43.05
C GLY A 331 -20.01 -15.03 43.40
N LYS A 332 -19.20 -13.99 43.65
CA LYS A 332 -17.77 -14.15 43.93
C LYS A 332 -17.45 -13.84 45.41
N PRO A 333 -16.68 -14.71 46.09
CA PRO A 333 -16.41 -14.59 47.53
C PRO A 333 -15.56 -13.37 47.89
N GLN A 334 -14.85 -12.80 46.92
CA GLN A 334 -14.02 -11.61 47.08
C GLN A 334 -14.81 -10.30 47.29
N PHE A 335 -16.14 -10.31 47.11
CA PHE A 335 -16.99 -9.15 47.32
C PHE A 335 -17.99 -9.43 48.45
N LYS A 336 -18.11 -8.48 49.37
CA LYS A 336 -19.08 -8.56 50.48
C LYS A 336 -20.05 -7.39 50.38
N ARG A 337 -21.34 -7.69 50.56
CA ARG A 337 -22.36 -6.66 50.70
C ARG A 337 -22.28 -6.07 52.10
N VAL A 338 -22.00 -4.77 52.18
CA VAL A 338 -21.78 -4.05 53.45
C VAL A 338 -23.05 -3.30 53.89
N SER A 339 -23.89 -2.88 52.93
CA SER A 339 -25.19 -2.25 53.21
C SER A 339 -26.17 -2.42 52.03
N LYS A 340 -27.32 -1.72 52.06
CA LYS A 340 -28.33 -1.80 50.98
C LYS A 340 -27.69 -1.39 49.65
N ALA A 341 -27.58 -2.36 48.73
CA ALA A 341 -26.96 -2.20 47.42
C ALA A 341 -25.52 -1.63 47.44
N THR A 342 -24.79 -1.77 48.55
CA THR A 342 -23.40 -1.30 48.67
C THR A 342 -22.47 -2.48 48.88
N TYR A 343 -21.38 -2.53 48.11
CA TYR A 343 -20.42 -3.62 48.08
C TYR A 343 -19.01 -3.12 48.40
N GLY A 344 -18.27 -3.92 49.16
CA GLY A 344 -16.85 -3.72 49.48
C GLY A 344 -16.04 -4.98 49.18
N LEU A 345 -14.73 -4.88 49.35
CA LEU A 345 -13.83 -6.04 49.27
C LEU A 345 -14.00 -6.89 50.52
N ALA A 346 -14.06 -8.20 50.35
CA ALA A 346 -13.94 -9.12 51.48
C ALA A 346 -12.48 -9.06 52.01
N GLU A 347 -12.29 -9.03 53.32
CA GLU A 347 -10.96 -9.17 53.91
C GLU A 347 -10.36 -10.52 53.48
N PRO A 348 -9.05 -10.59 53.18
CA PRO A 348 -8.41 -11.85 52.89
C PRO A 348 -8.56 -12.74 54.12
N ALA A 349 -9.07 -13.97 53.92
CA ALA A 349 -9.10 -14.95 54.99
C ALA A 349 -7.67 -15.14 55.50
N SER A 350 -7.42 -14.73 56.74
CA SER A 350 -6.23 -15.08 57.50
C SER A 350 -6.13 -16.60 57.49
N THR A 351 -5.17 -17.14 56.75
CA THR A 351 -4.74 -18.52 56.95
C THR A 351 -4.07 -18.58 58.31
N GLU A 352 -4.79 -19.07 59.32
CA GLU A 352 -4.20 -19.68 60.52
C GLU A 352 -3.71 -21.09 60.20
#